data_AF-A0A151YWT0-F1
#
_entry.id   AF-A0A151YWT0-F1
#
_cell.length_a   1.000
_cell.length_b   1.000
_cell.length_c   1.000
_cell.angle_alpha   90.00
_cell.angle_beta   90.00
_cell.angle_gamma   90.00
#
_symmetry.space_group_name_H-M   'P 1'
#
loop_
_entity.id
_entity.type
_entity.pdbx_description
1 polymer ?
#
loop_
_entity_poly.entity_id
_entity_poly.type
_entity_poly.pdbx_seq_one_letter_code
_entity_poly.pdbx_strand_id
1 'polypeptide(L)'
;MALTNERKREIINEFKTHDNDTGSPEVQIAILTHRINELNEHLKDHKKDHHSRRGLLKMVGQRRNLLNYLKKKDIVRYRELIKKLGLRR
;
A
#
# COMPACT_ATOMS: atom_id res chain seq x y z
N MET A 1 -11.88 4.32 6.96
CA MET A 1 -12.23 5.62 6.34
C MET A 1 -11.80 5.63 4.88
N ALA A 2 -12.39 6.51 4.08
CA ALA A 2 -12.02 6.67 2.67
C ALA A 2 -10.82 7.63 2.55
N LEU A 3 -9.84 7.26 1.74
CA LEU A 3 -8.68 8.09 1.41
C LEU A 3 -9.15 9.35 0.67
N THR A 4 -8.74 10.54 1.13
CA THR A 4 -9.07 11.79 0.44
C THR A 4 -8.39 11.86 -0.93
N ASN A 5 -9.00 12.59 -1.87
CA ASN A 5 -8.43 12.77 -3.21
C ASN A 5 -7.06 13.45 -3.17
N GLU A 6 -6.88 14.41 -2.25
CA GLU A 6 -5.63 15.12 -2.03
C GLU A 6 -4.54 14.17 -1.55
N ARG A 7 -4.79 13.41 -0.49
CA ARG A 7 -3.81 12.47 0.06
C ARG A 7 -3.46 11.37 -0.95
N LYS A 8 -4.44 10.92 -1.73
CA LYS A 8 -4.19 9.96 -2.82
C LYS A 8 -3.25 10.55 -3.88
N ARG A 9 -3.45 11.80 -4.29
CA ARG A 9 -2.59 12.47 -5.29
C ARG A 9 -1.18 12.67 -4.76
N GLU A 10 -1.01 13.05 -3.49
CA GLU A 10 0.30 13.15 -2.84
C GLU A 10 1.07 11.83 -2.91
N ILE A 11 0.44 10.72 -2.52
CA ILE A 11 1.04 9.39 -2.56
C ILE A 11 1.39 9.00 -4.00
N ILE A 12 0.51 9.28 -4.98
CA ILE A 12 0.81 9.00 -6.39
C ILE A 12 2.05 9.80 -6.82
N ASN A 13 2.10 11.10 -6.54
CA ASN A 13 3.21 11.96 -6.93
C ASN A 13 4.54 11.55 -6.30
N GLU A 14 4.52 11.00 -5.09
CA GLU A 14 5.73 10.55 -4.40
C GLU A 14 6.27 9.22 -4.94
N PHE A 15 5.39 8.34 -5.45
CA PHE A 15 5.75 6.97 -5.85
C PHE A 15 5.63 6.70 -7.35
N LYS A 16 5.20 7.68 -8.15
CA LYS A 16 5.12 7.58 -9.61
C LYS A 16 6.50 7.30 -10.22
N THR A 17 6.54 6.42 -11.21
CA THR A 17 7.77 6.09 -11.95
C THR A 17 7.98 6.97 -13.18
N HIS A 18 6.90 7.59 -13.67
CA HIS A 18 6.88 8.57 -14.74
C HIS A 18 5.69 9.52 -14.55
N ASP A 19 5.59 10.61 -15.31
CA ASP A 19 4.67 11.69 -14.96
C ASP A 19 3.19 11.32 -14.92
N ASN A 20 2.74 10.44 -15.83
CA ASN A 20 1.35 9.97 -15.91
C ASN A 20 1.11 8.62 -15.20
N ASP A 21 2.03 8.17 -14.35
CA ASP A 21 1.91 6.88 -13.67
C ASP A 21 0.90 6.95 -12.52
N THR A 22 -0.21 6.23 -12.68
CA THR A 22 -1.26 6.11 -11.66
C THR A 22 -1.47 4.66 -11.19
N GLY A 23 -0.73 3.71 -11.77
CA GLY A 23 -1.07 2.29 -11.71
C GLY A 23 0.12 1.36 -11.61
N SER A 24 1.36 1.86 -11.55
CA SER A 24 2.52 1.02 -11.31
C SER A 24 2.42 0.24 -10.00
N PRO A 25 3.15 -0.89 -9.90
CA PRO A 25 3.23 -1.63 -8.65
C PRO A 25 3.63 -0.73 -7.46
N GLU A 26 4.57 0.19 -7.64
CA GLU A 26 5.04 1.14 -6.63
C GLU A 26 3.89 1.99 -6.08
N VAL A 27 3.15 2.66 -6.97
CA VAL A 27 2.02 3.51 -6.61
C VAL A 27 0.93 2.70 -5.91
N GLN A 28 0.57 1.53 -6.46
CA GLN A 28 -0.46 0.67 -5.87
C GLN A 28 -0.06 0.17 -4.47
N ILE A 29 1.19 -0.26 -4.29
CA ILE A 29 1.72 -0.73 -3.01
C ILE A 29 1.74 0.41 -1.98
N ALA A 30 2.11 1.62 -2.38
CA ALA A 30 2.13 2.79 -1.50
C ALA A 30 0.71 3.14 -1.02
N ILE A 31 -0.27 3.20 -1.93
CA ILE A 31 -1.68 3.44 -1.59
C ILE A 31 -2.23 2.36 -0.65
N LEU A 32 -1.97 1.08 -0.95
CA LEU A 32 -2.39 -0.03 -0.09
C LEU A 32 -1.73 0.06 1.28
N THR A 33 -0.45 0.42 1.35
CA THR A 33 0.27 0.54 2.62
C THR A 33 -0.32 1.64 3.49
N HIS A 34 -0.62 2.79 2.92
CA HIS A 34 -1.27 3.87 3.67
C HIS A 34 -2.64 3.45 4.20
N ARG A 35 -3.50 2.85 3.36
CA ARG A 35 -4.81 2.35 3.77
C ARG A 35 -4.74 1.27 4.85
N ILE A 36 -3.76 0.36 4.74
CA ILE A 36 -3.52 -0.69 5.75
C ILE A 36 -3.16 -0.07 7.09
N ASN A 37 -2.30 0.95 7.10
CA ASN A 37 -1.89 1.62 8.33
C ASN A 37 -3.07 2.36 8.99
N GLU A 38 -3.84 3.14 8.22
CA GLU A 38 -5.05 3.80 8.74
C GLU A 38 -6.08 2.80 9.29
N LEU A 39 -6.32 1.70 8.57
CA LEU A 39 -7.28 0.69 9.00
C LEU A 39 -6.79 -0.09 10.21
N ASN A 40 -5.48 -0.31 10.35
CA ASN A 40 -4.89 -0.89 11.55
C ASN A 40 -5.12 0.00 12.76
N GLU A 41 -4.88 1.31 12.68
CA GLU A 41 -5.15 2.24 13.78
C GLU A 41 -6.63 2.22 14.16
N HIS A 42 -7.54 2.31 13.18
CA HIS A 42 -8.98 2.18 13.42
C HIS A 42 -9.36 0.89 14.16
N LEU A 43 -8.78 -0.24 13.78
CA LEU A 43 -9.08 -1.53 14.40
C LEU A 43 -8.48 -1.70 15.81
N LYS A 44 -7.52 -0.85 16.23
CA LYS A 44 -7.05 -0.83 17.62
C LYS A 44 -8.14 -0.36 18.57
N ASP A 45 -8.88 0.67 18.16
CA ASP A 45 -10.02 1.21 18.92
C ASP A 45 -11.27 0.35 18.73
N HIS A 46 -11.50 -0.14 17.52
CA HIS A 46 -12.69 -0.93 17.14
C HIS A 46 -12.41 -2.43 17.05
N LYS A 47 -12.01 -3.04 18.18
CA LYS A 47 -11.57 -4.45 18.24
C LYS A 47 -12.60 -5.50 17.75
N LYS A 48 -13.90 -5.17 17.81
CA LYS A 48 -15.03 -6.03 17.40
C LYS A 48 -15.44 -5.86 15.94
N ASP A 49 -14.84 -4.94 15.20
CA ASP A 49 -15.14 -4.78 13.78
C ASP A 49 -14.44 -5.87 12.93
N HIS A 50 -15.09 -7.02 12.84
CA HIS A 50 -14.61 -8.16 12.06
C HIS A 50 -14.78 -7.96 10.55
N HIS A 51 -15.75 -7.14 10.11
CA HIS A 51 -16.01 -6.87 8.71
C HIS A 51 -14.87 -6.05 8.10
N SER A 52 -14.46 -4.98 8.78
CA SER A 52 -13.29 -4.18 8.39
C SER A 52 -12.00 -4.98 8.47
N ARG A 53 -11.83 -5.86 9.48
CA ARG A 53 -10.67 -6.76 9.57
C ARG A 53 -10.56 -7.69 8.37
N ARG A 54 -11.68 -8.21 7.84
CA ARG A 54 -11.66 -8.98 6.59
C ARG A 54 -11.19 -8.14 5.41
N GLY A 55 -11.61 -6.88 5.32
CA GLY A 55 -11.12 -5.93 4.30
C GLY A 55 -9.62 -5.70 4.41
N LEU A 56 -9.12 -5.50 5.63
CA LEU A 56 -7.69 -5.37 5.92
C LEU A 56 -6.90 -6.57 5.39
N LEU A 57 -7.32 -7.80 5.71
CA LEU A 57 -6.62 -9.01 5.28
C LEU A 57 -6.56 -9.14 3.75
N LYS A 58 -7.65 -8.75 3.04
CA LYS A 58 -7.65 -8.69 1.57
C LYS A 58 -6.62 -7.70 1.04
N MET A 59 -6.54 -6.49 1.62
CA MET A 59 -5.57 -5.48 1.21
C MET A 59 -4.12 -5.95 1.48
N VAL A 60 -3.87 -6.59 2.62
CA VAL A 60 -2.56 -7.17 2.95
C VAL A 60 -2.16 -8.25 1.92
N GLY A 61 -3.10 -9.14 1.56
CA GLY A 61 -2.89 -10.16 0.55
C GLY A 61 -2.59 -9.57 -0.84
N GLN A 62 -3.36 -8.57 -1.26
CA GLN A 62 -3.13 -7.86 -2.51
C GLN A 62 -1.74 -7.19 -2.56
N ARG A 63 -1.35 -6.49 -1.48
CA ARG A 63 -0.03 -5.87 -1.36
C ARG A 63 1.09 -6.90 -1.44
N ARG A 64 0.93 -8.06 -0.77
CA ARG A 64 1.90 -9.15 -0.82
C ARG A 64 2.08 -9.68 -2.25
N ASN A 65 1.00 -9.85 -3.01
CA ASN A 65 1.06 -10.30 -4.40
C ASN A 65 1.79 -9.30 -5.29
N LEU A 66 1.51 -8.00 -5.15
CA LEU A 66 2.21 -6.94 -5.89
C LEU A 66 3.70 -6.88 -5.53
N LEU A 67 4.06 -6.98 -4.25
CA LEU A 67 5.46 -7.03 -3.82
C LEU A 67 6.19 -8.27 -4.35
N ASN A 68 5.51 -9.42 -4.44
CA ASN A 68 6.07 -10.63 -5.01
C ASN A 68 6.28 -10.49 -6.52
N TYR A 69 5.32 -9.89 -7.23
CA TYR A 69 5.46 -9.57 -8.65
C TYR A 69 6.64 -8.64 -8.89
N LEU A 70 6.72 -7.53 -8.15
CA LEU A 70 7.80 -6.56 -8.30
C LEU A 70 9.16 -7.21 -7.99
N LYS A 71 9.27 -8.00 -6.92
CA LYS A 71 10.50 -8.75 -6.58
C LYS A 71 10.96 -9.67 -7.72
N LYS A 72 10.04 -10.36 -8.39
CA LYS A 72 10.35 -11.27 -9.50
C LYS A 72 10.78 -10.51 -10.76
N LYS A 73 10.19 -9.34 -11.01
CA LYS A 73 10.43 -8.55 -12.21
C LYS A 73 11.69 -7.68 -12.10
N ASP A 74 11.87 -7.04 -10.95
CA ASP A 74 12.98 -6.15 -10.67
C ASP A 74 13.30 -6.12 -9.17
N ILE A 75 14.41 -6.73 -8.80
CA ILE A 75 14.83 -6.82 -7.40
C ILE A 75 15.30 -5.48 -6.83
N VAL A 76 15.82 -4.57 -7.67
CA VAL A 76 16.34 -3.26 -7.25
C VAL A 76 15.17 -2.37 -6.87
N ARG A 77 14.20 -2.19 -7.77
CA ARG A 77 12.95 -1.44 -7.51
C ARG A 77 12.23 -1.97 -6.28
N TYR A 78 12.16 -3.30 -6.15
CA TYR A 78 11.57 -3.93 -4.99
C TYR A 78 12.27 -3.54 -3.67
N ARG A 79 13.61 -3.56 -3.63
CA ARG A 79 14.38 -3.22 -2.42
C ARG A 79 14.23 -1.74 -2.06
N GLU A 80 14.29 -0.87 -3.05
CA GLU A 80 14.11 0.58 -2.88
C GLU A 80 12.71 0.90 -2.33
N LEU A 81 11.68 0.31 -2.92
CA LEU A 81 10.29 0.51 -2.51
C LEU A 81 10.06 0.08 -1.06
N ILE A 82 10.56 -1.10 -0.68
CA ILE A 82 10.46 -1.63 0.69
C ILE A 82 11.16 -0.71 1.69
N LYS A 83 12.37 -0.24 1.36
CA LYS A 83 13.13 0.68 2.19
C LYS A 83 12.37 2.00 2.36
N LYS A 84 11.86 2.56 1.26
CA LYS A 84 11.10 3.81 1.25
C LYS A 84 9.81 3.72 2.07
N LEU A 85 9.11 2.58 2.01
CA LEU A 85 7.87 2.35 2.75
C LEU A 85 8.07 1.80 4.18
N GLY A 86 9.30 1.52 4.61
CA GLY A 86 9.58 0.94 5.92
C GLY A 86 8.97 -0.45 6.14
N LEU A 87 8.74 -1.22 5.08
CA LEU A 87 8.10 -2.54 5.18
C LEU A 87 9.11 -3.59 5.65
N ARG A 88 8.76 -4.38 6.68
CA ARG A 88 9.57 -5.54 7.08
C ARG A 88 9.35 -6.73 6.15
N ARG A 89 10.44 -7.45 5.85
CA ARG A 89 10.44 -8.80 5.27
C ARG A 89 11.22 -9.73 6.18
#